data_AF-A0A9W6M127-F1
#
_entry.id   AF-A0A9W6M127-F1
#
_cell.length_a   1.000
_cell.length_b   1.000
_cell.length_c   1.000
_cell.angle_alpha   90.00
_cell.angle_beta   90.00
_cell.angle_gamma   90.00
#
_symmetry.space_group_name_H-M   'P 1'
#
loop_
_entity.id
_entity.type
_entity.pdbx_description
1 polymer ?
#
loop_
_entity_poly.entity_id
_entity_poly.type
_entity_poly.pdbx_seq_one_letter_code
_entity_poly.pdbx_strand_id
1 'polypeptide(L)'
;MIAIGIGVASLIGIGMASGAAVAAPGDVGPVNPVTFPINGHQANSGFTIFSEGNVALNADEAEGTVAVGGDLTFESGYNIGAGATPPATFVAPGDTAPTFLYVRGGVGFSSSPTTPVLKVLGGGLSKIADTSTYTAYDHDNNNALVNYQIVPTGAPYNTAPRIEGTVTQTPASIAAPVGTNLVDIDAAFPAYRQLSTDLGGCARTVQLTDTQGDPLQSPIAPGTSGRLTMTPGQTSVLSISAADLAAISEITFVAPLPDPTTPLVVNVVGTSFSGSIPNQAGIGSGQAPFMLWNFPQATTVTVTGGDSIEGTIYAPRAFVNWQVTQNIEGNVIAASFTHGIPGVRGGPPREVHNFPFSAEVSCTKGNVTPTPTPTPTPTVTPTITPVPTPSFDPNGGTSPAAPGAAGTLADSGSDTATALGVAAAAAGAMVLGGALVLLRRTRRTRHQR
;
A
#
# COMPACT_ATOMS: atom_id res chain seq x y z
N MET A 1 -8.06 -9.52 -94.58
CA MET A 1 -7.40 -8.20 -94.56
C MET A 1 -7.47 -7.65 -93.14
N ILE A 2 -6.29 -7.49 -92.51
CA ILE A 2 -5.93 -6.54 -91.41
C ILE A 2 -6.73 -6.67 -90.08
N ALA A 3 -6.20 -6.65 -88.86
CA ALA A 3 -4.91 -6.96 -88.22
C ALA A 3 -5.17 -6.89 -86.68
N ILE A 4 -4.67 -7.87 -85.92
CA ILE A 4 -3.94 -7.77 -84.63
C ILE A 4 -4.29 -6.62 -83.65
N GLY A 5 -4.57 -6.97 -82.38
CA GLY A 5 -3.86 -6.33 -81.25
C GLY A 5 -4.57 -6.04 -79.92
N ILE A 6 -4.34 -6.92 -78.94
CA ILE A 6 -3.92 -6.67 -77.53
C ILE A 6 -4.94 -6.05 -76.53
N GLY A 7 -5.08 -6.74 -75.38
CA GLY A 7 -5.96 -6.38 -74.25
C GLY A 7 -5.29 -5.61 -73.10
N VAL A 8 -6.07 -5.38 -72.02
CA VAL A 8 -5.58 -4.96 -70.71
C VAL A 8 -6.47 -5.58 -69.61
N ALA A 9 -5.81 -6.18 -68.62
CA ALA A 9 -6.36 -6.72 -67.38
C ALA A 9 -6.59 -5.62 -66.34
N SER A 10 -7.49 -5.84 -65.38
CA SER A 10 -7.52 -5.08 -64.12
C SER A 10 -7.71 -6.06 -62.96
N LEU A 11 -6.61 -6.27 -62.22
CA LEU A 11 -6.60 -6.92 -60.90
C LEU A 11 -7.14 -5.94 -59.87
N ILE A 12 -8.11 -6.36 -59.07
CA ILE A 12 -8.48 -5.72 -57.82
C ILE A 12 -7.65 -6.38 -56.73
N GLY A 13 -6.75 -5.60 -56.12
CA GLY A 13 -5.87 -6.01 -55.04
C GLY A 13 -6.64 -6.24 -53.73
N ILE A 14 -6.29 -7.33 -53.07
CA ILE A 14 -6.82 -7.84 -51.81
C ILE A 14 -6.38 -6.93 -50.66
N GLY A 15 -7.33 -6.48 -49.84
CA GLY A 15 -7.05 -5.82 -48.57
C GLY A 15 -6.42 -6.81 -47.58
N MET A 16 -5.25 -6.45 -47.04
CA MET A 16 -4.62 -7.19 -45.97
C MET A 16 -5.38 -6.96 -44.67
N ALA A 17 -5.97 -8.03 -44.13
CA ALA A 17 -6.49 -8.07 -42.78
C ALA A 17 -5.30 -8.02 -41.80
N SER A 18 -5.26 -6.99 -40.97
CA SER A 18 -4.42 -6.92 -39.78
C SER A 18 -4.88 -7.99 -38.79
N GLY A 19 -4.19 -9.13 -38.78
CA GLY A 19 -4.40 -10.15 -37.76
C GLY A 19 -3.89 -9.65 -36.41
N ALA A 20 -4.80 -9.42 -35.47
CA ALA A 20 -4.43 -9.41 -34.05
C ALA A 20 -3.90 -10.80 -33.72
N ALA A 21 -2.61 -10.92 -33.41
CA ALA A 21 -2.06 -12.16 -32.90
C ALA A 21 -2.77 -12.48 -31.58
N VAL A 22 -3.55 -13.55 -31.56
CA VAL A 22 -4.14 -14.09 -30.34
C VAL A 22 -2.98 -14.59 -29.48
N ALA A 23 -2.77 -13.97 -28.32
CA ALA A 23 -1.75 -14.38 -27.36
C ALA A 23 -1.89 -15.87 -27.05
N ALA A 24 -0.77 -16.57 -26.91
CA ALA A 24 -0.80 -18.01 -26.66
C ALA A 24 -1.47 -18.28 -25.30
N PRO A 25 -2.14 -19.44 -25.10
CA PRO A 25 -2.73 -19.78 -23.81
C PRO A 25 -1.65 -19.76 -22.73
N GLY A 26 -1.69 -18.75 -21.85
CA GLY A 26 -0.70 -18.56 -20.79
C GLY A 26 -0.01 -17.20 -20.76
N ASP A 27 -0.12 -16.37 -21.80
CA ASP A 27 0.52 -15.05 -21.80
C ASP A 27 -0.25 -14.01 -20.96
N VAL A 28 0.44 -12.95 -20.53
CA VAL A 28 -0.15 -11.77 -19.87
C VAL A 28 -0.20 -10.61 -20.85
N GLY A 29 -1.33 -9.92 -20.90
CA GLY A 29 -1.48 -8.63 -21.57
C GLY A 29 -1.63 -8.68 -23.10
N PRO A 30 -1.68 -7.51 -23.77
CA PRO A 30 -1.48 -6.15 -23.22
C PRO A 30 -2.52 -5.75 -22.17
N VAL A 31 -2.08 -5.18 -21.04
CA VAL A 31 -2.95 -4.73 -19.94
C VAL A 31 -2.26 -3.66 -19.08
N ASN A 32 -2.98 -2.64 -18.62
CA ASN A 32 -2.51 -1.80 -17.50
C ASN A 32 -2.88 -2.50 -16.16
N PRO A 33 -1.91 -2.93 -15.33
CA PRO A 33 -2.19 -3.72 -14.14
C PRO A 33 -2.95 -2.99 -13.03
N VAL A 34 -2.94 -1.65 -13.06
CA VAL A 34 -3.60 -0.81 -12.06
C VAL A 34 -5.01 -0.43 -12.50
N THR A 35 -5.21 -0.13 -13.80
CA THR A 35 -6.44 0.52 -14.28
C THR A 35 -7.26 -0.32 -15.25
N PHE A 36 -7.00 -1.62 -15.40
CA PHE A 36 -7.82 -2.47 -16.27
C PHE A 36 -9.31 -2.38 -15.90
N PRO A 37 -10.22 -2.54 -16.87
CA PRO A 37 -11.63 -2.27 -16.63
C PRO A 37 -12.27 -3.34 -15.73
N ILE A 38 -13.03 -2.89 -14.73
CA ILE A 38 -13.97 -3.68 -13.95
C ILE A 38 -15.30 -2.94 -13.91
N ASN A 39 -16.40 -3.63 -14.17
CA ASN A 39 -17.76 -3.10 -14.05
C ASN A 39 -17.98 -1.72 -14.73
N GLY A 40 -17.26 -1.46 -15.83
CA GLY A 40 -17.38 -0.22 -16.61
C GLY A 40 -16.53 0.96 -16.14
N HIS A 41 -15.66 0.77 -15.15
CA HIS A 41 -14.69 1.78 -14.68
C HIS A 41 -13.29 1.18 -14.52
N GLN A 42 -12.28 2.02 -14.25
CA GLN A 42 -10.92 1.54 -13.95
C GLN A 42 -10.92 0.74 -12.63
N ALA A 43 -10.14 -0.34 -12.54
CA ALA A 43 -10.11 -1.19 -11.34
C ALA A 43 -9.79 -0.43 -10.03
N ASN A 44 -8.91 0.57 -10.07
CA ASN A 44 -8.60 1.43 -8.92
C ASN A 44 -9.47 2.69 -8.85
N SER A 45 -10.42 2.86 -9.78
CA SER A 45 -11.27 4.06 -9.92
C SER A 45 -10.51 5.40 -9.91
N GLY A 46 -9.27 5.40 -10.42
CA GLY A 46 -8.40 6.58 -10.46
C GLY A 46 -7.68 6.92 -9.15
N PHE A 47 -7.82 6.10 -8.09
CA PHE A 47 -7.18 6.37 -6.80
C PHE A 47 -5.68 6.05 -6.80
N THR A 48 -4.88 6.97 -6.24
CA THR A 48 -3.42 6.81 -6.13
C THR A 48 -3.06 5.72 -5.13
N ILE A 49 -3.65 5.78 -3.93
CA ILE A 49 -3.62 4.72 -2.91
C ILE A 49 -4.97 4.01 -2.96
N PHE A 50 -4.96 2.71 -3.25
CA PHE A 50 -6.14 1.87 -3.34
C PHE A 50 -5.93 0.60 -2.54
N SER A 51 -6.64 0.47 -1.41
CA SER A 51 -6.46 -0.65 -0.48
C SER A 51 -7.74 -1.44 -0.25
N GLU A 52 -7.63 -2.77 -0.15
CA GLU A 52 -8.76 -3.67 0.11
C GLU A 52 -9.27 -3.54 1.54
N GLY A 53 -8.33 -3.42 2.49
CA GLY A 53 -8.59 -3.37 3.91
C GLY A 53 -8.23 -2.02 4.49
N ASN A 54 -7.67 -2.07 5.71
CA ASN A 54 -7.44 -0.88 6.51
C ASN A 54 -6.25 -0.06 6.01
N VAL A 55 -6.34 1.25 6.21
CA VAL A 55 -5.26 2.20 5.94
C VAL A 55 -4.94 3.01 7.20
N ALA A 56 -3.66 3.13 7.51
CA ALA A 56 -3.15 3.99 8.58
C ALA A 56 -2.21 5.07 8.01
N LEU A 57 -2.56 6.34 8.19
CA LEU A 57 -1.81 7.49 7.67
C LEU A 57 -1.07 8.19 8.82
N ASN A 58 0.23 7.92 8.92
CA ASN A 58 1.12 8.36 9.99
C ASN A 58 2.37 9.10 9.47
N ALA A 59 2.28 9.57 8.23
CA ALA A 59 3.29 10.32 7.49
C ALA A 59 2.79 11.75 7.24
N ASP A 60 3.20 12.39 6.14
CA ASP A 60 2.94 13.81 5.89
C ASP A 60 1.87 14.01 4.81
N GLU A 61 1.92 13.28 3.69
CA GLU A 61 0.91 13.43 2.65
C GLU A 61 0.84 12.31 1.59
N ALA A 62 -0.29 12.31 0.88
CA ALA A 62 -0.43 11.77 -0.45
C ALA A 62 -0.78 12.94 -1.37
N GLU A 63 0.06 13.20 -2.37
CA GLU A 63 -0.25 14.21 -3.39
C GLU A 63 -1.51 13.84 -4.18
N GLY A 64 -1.77 12.54 -4.32
CA GLY A 64 -2.93 11.97 -4.98
C GLY A 64 -4.11 11.68 -4.06
N THR A 65 -4.94 10.72 -4.45
CA THR A 65 -6.20 10.36 -3.79
C THR A 65 -6.13 9.02 -3.06
N VAL A 66 -7.02 8.81 -2.09
CA VAL A 66 -7.03 7.62 -1.22
C VAL A 66 -8.38 6.92 -1.21
N ALA A 67 -8.38 5.63 -1.49
CA ALA A 67 -9.52 4.73 -1.29
C ALA A 67 -9.16 3.58 -0.33
N VAL A 68 -10.03 3.38 0.65
CA VAL A 68 -9.88 2.43 1.75
C VAL A 68 -11.08 1.48 1.75
N GLY A 69 -10.84 0.19 1.57
CA GLY A 69 -11.90 -0.82 1.61
C GLY A 69 -12.32 -1.26 3.02
N GLY A 70 -11.44 -1.04 4.01
CA GLY A 70 -11.74 -1.17 5.44
C GLY A 70 -11.80 0.19 6.16
N ASP A 71 -11.23 0.24 7.36
CA ASP A 71 -11.20 1.43 8.21
C ASP A 71 -9.99 2.32 7.95
N LEU A 72 -10.19 3.63 8.09
CA LEU A 72 -9.14 4.64 8.04
C LEU A 72 -8.72 5.04 9.46
N THR A 73 -7.41 5.10 9.71
CA THR A 73 -6.83 5.70 10.91
C THR A 73 -5.74 6.71 10.56
N PHE A 74 -5.51 7.69 11.42
CA PHE A 74 -4.43 8.65 11.26
C PHE A 74 -3.95 9.17 12.62
N GLU A 75 -2.64 9.22 12.83
CA GLU A 75 -2.04 9.65 14.10
C GLU A 75 -1.11 10.87 13.98
N SER A 76 -0.85 11.31 12.74
CA SER A 76 -0.19 12.56 12.39
C SER A 76 -1.12 13.47 11.59
N GLY A 77 -0.75 14.74 11.46
CA GLY A 77 -1.38 15.58 10.43
C GLY A 77 -1.00 15.01 9.06
N TYR A 78 -1.96 14.92 8.15
CA TYR A 78 -1.77 14.29 6.84
C TYR A 78 -2.54 15.03 5.76
N ASN A 79 -1.94 15.31 4.60
CA ASN A 79 -2.66 15.92 3.47
C ASN A 79 -2.99 14.88 2.40
N ILE A 80 -4.19 14.97 1.83
CA ILE A 80 -4.64 14.21 0.65
C ILE A 80 -4.91 15.23 -0.46
N GLY A 81 -4.47 14.95 -1.68
CA GLY A 81 -4.61 15.88 -2.81
C GLY A 81 -3.70 17.09 -2.70
N ALA A 82 -2.52 16.94 -2.10
CA ALA A 82 -1.59 18.02 -1.81
C ALA A 82 -0.76 18.51 -3.03
N GLY A 83 -0.65 17.67 -4.06
CA GLY A 83 0.15 17.96 -5.25
C GLY A 83 -0.64 18.65 -6.36
N ALA A 84 -0.11 18.54 -7.59
CA ALA A 84 -0.87 18.92 -8.79
C ALA A 84 -2.21 18.15 -8.86
N THR A 85 -3.22 18.73 -9.50
CA THR A 85 -4.58 18.16 -9.58
C THR A 85 -4.53 16.64 -9.82
N PRO A 86 -4.98 15.82 -8.86
CA PRO A 86 -4.92 14.37 -8.96
C PRO A 86 -5.67 13.83 -10.19
N PRO A 87 -5.44 12.57 -10.60
CA PRO A 87 -6.20 11.95 -11.68
C PRO A 87 -7.68 11.98 -11.35
N ALA A 88 -8.53 12.08 -12.37
CA ALA A 88 -9.98 12.09 -12.16
C ALA A 88 -10.43 10.77 -11.51
N THR A 89 -10.85 10.83 -10.25
CA THR A 89 -11.64 9.79 -9.60
C THR A 89 -13.11 9.93 -10.00
N PHE A 90 -14.01 9.19 -9.35
CA PHE A 90 -15.44 9.32 -9.61
C PHE A 90 -16.05 10.57 -8.95
N VAL A 91 -17.16 11.05 -9.53
CA VAL A 91 -18.10 11.99 -8.92
C VAL A 91 -19.34 11.21 -8.52
N ALA A 92 -19.69 11.20 -7.23
CA ALA A 92 -20.86 10.46 -6.77
C ALA A 92 -22.17 11.18 -7.16
N PRO A 93 -23.30 10.47 -7.26
CA PRO A 93 -24.59 11.09 -7.56
C PRO A 93 -24.93 12.21 -6.58
N GLY A 94 -25.25 13.39 -7.11
CA GLY A 94 -25.58 14.59 -6.32
C GLY A 94 -24.38 15.46 -5.94
N ASP A 95 -23.15 15.01 -6.18
CA ASP A 95 -21.95 15.81 -5.96
C ASP A 95 -21.55 16.61 -7.21
N THR A 96 -20.77 17.66 -6.99
CA THR A 96 -20.26 18.55 -8.05
C THR A 96 -18.75 18.46 -8.26
N ALA A 97 -18.05 17.67 -7.44
CA ALA A 97 -16.60 17.52 -7.47
C ALA A 97 -16.20 16.05 -7.22
N PRO A 98 -15.00 15.63 -7.67
CA PRO A 98 -14.52 14.27 -7.48
C PRO A 98 -14.28 13.92 -6.01
N THR A 99 -14.38 12.63 -5.70
CA THR A 99 -14.07 12.09 -4.37
C THR A 99 -12.56 11.86 -4.25
N PHE A 100 -11.88 12.56 -3.33
CA PHE A 100 -10.45 12.38 -3.09
C PHE A 100 -10.17 11.43 -1.93
N LEU A 101 -11.13 11.28 -1.02
CA LEU A 101 -11.09 10.33 0.07
C LEU A 101 -12.35 9.45 0.05
N TYR A 102 -12.16 8.15 -0.20
CA TYR A 102 -13.22 7.14 -0.10
C TYR A 102 -12.87 6.14 1.00
N VAL A 103 -13.80 5.91 1.93
CA VAL A 103 -13.66 4.93 3.03
C VAL A 103 -14.92 4.08 3.09
N ARG A 104 -14.78 2.78 2.81
CA ARG A 104 -15.89 1.81 2.87
C ARG A 104 -16.18 1.34 4.30
N GLY A 105 -15.19 1.37 5.20
CA GLY A 105 -15.39 1.20 6.64
C GLY A 105 -15.70 2.52 7.35
N GLY A 106 -15.17 2.65 8.56
CA GLY A 106 -15.26 3.84 9.39
C GLY A 106 -13.94 4.56 9.58
N VAL A 107 -13.96 5.55 10.48
CA VAL A 107 -12.78 6.34 10.85
C VAL A 107 -12.44 6.09 12.31
N GLY A 108 -11.21 5.64 12.54
CA GLY A 108 -10.61 5.59 13.87
C GLY A 108 -9.87 6.90 14.19
N PHE A 109 -10.47 7.70 15.05
CA PHE A 109 -9.87 8.93 15.58
C PHE A 109 -8.91 8.60 16.73
N SER A 110 -7.60 8.58 16.45
CA SER A 110 -6.59 8.28 17.47
C SER A 110 -6.62 9.30 18.62
N SER A 111 -6.64 8.82 19.87
CA SER A 111 -6.53 9.65 21.08
C SER A 111 -5.11 10.15 21.34
N SER A 112 -4.28 10.20 20.29
CA SER A 112 -2.92 10.73 20.32
C SER A 112 -2.89 12.14 20.94
N PRO A 113 -1.88 12.48 21.76
CA PRO A 113 -1.77 13.79 22.42
C PRO A 113 -1.66 14.98 21.45
N THR A 114 -1.57 14.72 20.15
CA THR A 114 -1.18 15.71 19.15
C THR A 114 -2.30 16.17 18.25
N THR A 115 -3.55 15.84 18.59
CA THR A 115 -4.76 16.39 17.97
C THR A 115 -4.66 16.45 16.42
N PRO A 116 -4.38 15.32 15.74
CA PRO A 116 -4.05 15.32 14.32
C PRO A 116 -5.21 15.82 13.44
N VAL A 117 -4.86 16.48 12.34
CA VAL A 117 -5.81 16.94 11.32
C VAL A 117 -5.41 16.31 9.99
N LEU A 118 -6.31 15.50 9.43
CA LEU A 118 -6.21 15.02 8.06
C LEU A 118 -6.93 16.02 7.14
N LYS A 119 -6.22 16.54 6.14
CA LYS A 119 -6.77 17.54 5.22
C LYS A 119 -7.03 16.94 3.85
N VAL A 120 -8.24 17.11 3.34
CA VAL A 120 -8.59 16.80 1.95
C VAL A 120 -8.54 18.10 1.16
N LEU A 121 -7.48 18.25 0.36
CA LEU A 121 -7.14 19.46 -0.36
C LEU A 121 -7.70 19.45 -1.79
N GLY A 122 -7.37 20.48 -2.58
CA GLY A 122 -7.70 20.55 -4.01
C GLY A 122 -9.20 20.61 -4.34
N GLY A 123 -10.07 20.88 -3.36
CA GLY A 123 -11.52 20.85 -3.54
C GLY A 123 -12.13 19.45 -3.63
N GLY A 124 -11.38 18.41 -3.25
CA GLY A 124 -11.86 17.04 -3.22
C GLY A 124 -12.92 16.79 -2.14
N LEU A 125 -13.88 15.93 -2.47
CA LEU A 125 -14.91 15.48 -1.54
C LEU A 125 -14.51 14.20 -0.80
N SER A 126 -15.19 13.95 0.32
CA SER A 126 -15.04 12.73 1.13
C SER A 126 -16.30 11.87 1.08
N LYS A 127 -16.13 10.54 1.09
CA LYS A 127 -17.21 9.55 1.24
C LYS A 127 -16.82 8.54 2.29
N ILE A 128 -17.63 8.39 3.34
CA ILE A 128 -17.35 7.49 4.47
C ILE A 128 -18.61 6.71 4.83
N ALA A 129 -18.56 5.39 4.67
CA ALA A 129 -19.76 4.56 4.72
C ALA A 129 -20.22 4.23 6.15
N ASP A 130 -19.31 3.93 7.10
CA ASP A 130 -19.73 3.66 8.48
C ASP A 130 -19.97 4.96 9.27
N THR A 131 -21.20 5.45 9.14
CA THR A 131 -21.70 6.64 9.83
C THR A 131 -21.73 6.55 11.35
N SER A 132 -21.56 5.37 11.96
CA SER A 132 -21.53 5.24 13.42
C SER A 132 -20.23 5.76 14.04
N THR A 133 -19.18 5.89 13.23
CA THR A 133 -17.82 6.22 13.68
C THR A 133 -17.49 7.71 13.67
N TYR A 134 -18.38 8.56 13.14
CA TYR A 134 -18.11 9.99 13.01
C TYR A 134 -19.36 10.87 13.18
N THR A 135 -19.11 12.17 13.31
CA THR A 135 -20.11 13.21 13.06
C THR A 135 -19.54 14.17 12.02
N ALA A 136 -20.34 14.47 10.99
CA ALA A 136 -19.96 15.38 9.91
C ALA A 136 -20.74 16.69 10.01
N TYR A 137 -20.09 17.77 9.60
CA TYR A 137 -20.61 19.13 9.67
C TYR A 137 -20.28 19.90 8.40
N ASP A 138 -21.23 20.70 7.94
CA ASP A 138 -21.07 21.80 6.98
C ASP A 138 -21.41 23.17 7.60
N HIS A 139 -21.76 23.19 8.88
CA HIS A 139 -22.02 24.39 9.67
C HIS A 139 -21.17 24.40 10.93
N ASP A 140 -20.73 25.59 11.34
CA ASP A 140 -20.02 25.77 12.60
C ASP A 140 -20.97 25.79 13.82
N ASN A 141 -20.41 25.98 15.02
CA ASN A 141 -21.17 26.03 16.27
C ASN A 141 -22.14 27.24 16.37
N ASN A 142 -22.05 28.21 15.45
CA ASN A 142 -22.96 29.36 15.35
C ASN A 142 -23.98 29.19 14.21
N ASN A 143 -24.04 27.99 13.58
CA ASN A 143 -24.88 27.70 12.43
C ASN A 143 -24.52 28.53 11.18
N ALA A 144 -23.26 28.95 11.04
CA ALA A 144 -22.76 29.54 9.79
C ALA A 144 -22.24 28.45 8.85
N LEU A 145 -22.54 28.55 7.56
CA LEU A 145 -22.04 27.62 6.53
C LEU A 145 -20.51 27.72 6.40
N VAL A 146 -19.83 26.59 6.42
CA VAL A 146 -18.37 26.47 6.42
C VAL A 146 -17.89 25.31 5.52
N ASN A 147 -16.58 25.14 5.42
CA ASN A 147 -16.01 23.93 4.83
C ASN A 147 -16.28 22.73 5.72
N TYR A 148 -16.42 21.55 5.10
CA TYR A 148 -16.82 20.37 5.84
C TYR A 148 -15.74 19.90 6.82
N GLN A 149 -16.20 19.38 7.95
CA GLN A 149 -15.35 18.67 8.91
C GLN A 149 -16.02 17.37 9.34
N ILE A 150 -15.20 16.37 9.62
CA ILE A 150 -15.60 15.07 10.13
C ILE A 150 -14.82 14.85 11.42
N VAL A 151 -15.54 14.70 12.53
CA VAL A 151 -15.01 14.65 13.90
C VAL A 151 -15.46 13.37 14.59
N PRO A 152 -14.88 13.01 15.76
CA PRO A 152 -15.36 11.90 16.58
C PRO A 152 -16.86 12.00 16.84
N THR A 153 -17.54 10.86 16.91
CA THR A 153 -19.00 10.80 17.12
C THR A 153 -19.45 11.64 18.32
N GLY A 154 -20.38 12.56 18.06
CA GLY A 154 -20.96 13.45 19.08
C GLY A 154 -20.10 14.65 19.47
N ALA A 155 -18.88 14.80 18.94
CA ALA A 155 -18.04 15.96 19.20
C ALA A 155 -18.48 17.18 18.37
N PRO A 156 -18.30 18.41 18.87
CA PRO A 156 -18.66 19.63 18.13
C PRO A 156 -17.71 19.91 16.95
N TYR A 157 -18.14 20.79 16.04
CA TYR A 157 -17.29 21.32 14.97
C TYR A 157 -15.96 21.86 15.52
N ASN A 158 -14.88 21.68 14.77
CA ASN A 158 -13.51 22.05 15.12
C ASN A 158 -12.87 21.23 16.26
N THR A 159 -13.51 20.15 16.72
CA THR A 159 -12.86 19.16 17.60
C THR A 159 -11.69 18.51 16.86
N ALA A 160 -10.59 18.28 17.56
CA ALA A 160 -9.47 17.49 17.05
C ALA A 160 -9.33 16.19 17.88
N PRO A 161 -8.90 15.07 17.29
CA PRO A 161 -8.57 14.88 15.86
C PRO A 161 -9.76 15.07 14.92
N ARG A 162 -9.49 15.38 13.64
CA ARG A 162 -10.53 15.52 12.60
C ARG A 162 -10.02 15.30 11.19
N ILE A 163 -10.96 15.08 10.27
CA ILE A 163 -10.77 15.28 8.84
C ILE A 163 -11.40 16.62 8.46
N GLU A 164 -10.75 17.42 7.63
CA GLU A 164 -11.31 18.68 7.10
C GLU A 164 -11.09 18.83 5.60
N GLY A 165 -12.08 19.37 4.91
CA GLY A 165 -11.99 19.71 3.50
C GLY A 165 -11.70 21.18 3.24
N THR A 166 -11.36 21.52 1.99
CA THR A 166 -11.20 22.91 1.53
C THR A 166 -12.47 23.51 0.91
N VAL A 167 -13.56 22.76 0.87
CA VAL A 167 -14.86 23.15 0.31
C VAL A 167 -16.00 22.75 1.25
N THR A 168 -17.21 23.27 0.99
CA THR A 168 -18.43 22.82 1.66
C THR A 168 -18.91 21.49 1.07
N GLN A 169 -19.28 20.55 1.94
CA GLN A 169 -19.92 19.29 1.59
C GLN A 169 -20.90 18.93 2.71
N THR A 170 -22.14 18.59 2.37
CA THR A 170 -23.17 18.30 3.39
C THR A 170 -22.89 16.97 4.10
N PRO A 171 -23.29 16.80 5.37
CA PRO A 171 -23.21 15.51 6.07
C PRO A 171 -23.90 14.37 5.30
N ALA A 172 -25.03 14.67 4.65
CA ALA A 172 -25.75 13.70 3.82
C ALA A 172 -24.95 13.28 2.58
N SER A 173 -24.18 14.18 1.96
CA SER A 173 -23.27 13.82 0.86
C SER A 173 -22.13 12.94 1.37
N ILE A 174 -21.52 13.25 2.51
CA ILE A 174 -20.41 12.45 3.08
C ILE A 174 -20.87 11.01 3.40
N ALA A 175 -22.08 10.88 3.95
CA ALA A 175 -22.69 9.60 4.32
C ALA A 175 -23.37 8.86 3.15
N ALA A 176 -23.45 9.47 1.97
CA ALA A 176 -24.17 8.89 0.84
C ALA A 176 -23.50 7.56 0.41
N PRO A 177 -24.26 6.46 0.29
CA PRO A 177 -23.73 5.21 -0.24
C PRO A 177 -23.14 5.40 -1.64
N VAL A 178 -21.97 4.81 -1.87
CA VAL A 178 -21.31 4.80 -3.19
C VAL A 178 -21.55 3.43 -3.83
N GLY A 179 -22.07 3.43 -5.06
CA GLY A 179 -22.36 2.20 -5.80
C GLY A 179 -21.09 1.56 -6.36
N THR A 180 -21.12 0.23 -6.51
CA THR A 180 -20.02 -0.55 -7.10
C THR A 180 -19.74 -0.22 -8.57
N ASN A 181 -20.65 0.46 -9.25
CA ASN A 181 -20.42 1.00 -10.60
C ASN A 181 -19.45 2.20 -10.63
N LEU A 182 -19.05 2.74 -9.47
CA LEU A 182 -18.07 3.82 -9.35
C LEU A 182 -16.76 3.34 -8.70
N VAL A 183 -16.84 2.43 -7.73
CA VAL A 183 -15.70 1.82 -7.06
C VAL A 183 -16.07 0.43 -6.55
N ASP A 184 -15.39 -0.59 -7.05
CA ASP A 184 -15.64 -2.00 -6.72
C ASP A 184 -14.38 -2.69 -6.20
N ILE A 185 -14.07 -2.43 -4.93
CA ILE A 185 -12.91 -3.01 -4.25
C ILE A 185 -13.01 -4.54 -4.19
N ASP A 186 -14.22 -5.08 -3.97
CA ASP A 186 -14.45 -6.53 -3.85
C ASP A 186 -14.20 -7.27 -5.16
N ALA A 187 -14.54 -6.66 -6.31
CA ALA A 187 -14.21 -7.22 -7.61
C ALA A 187 -12.75 -6.96 -8.02
N ALA A 188 -12.18 -5.80 -7.67
CA ALA A 188 -10.83 -5.41 -8.04
C ALA A 188 -9.75 -6.29 -7.43
N PHE A 189 -9.81 -6.56 -6.12
CA PHE A 189 -8.71 -7.25 -5.45
C PHE A 189 -8.51 -8.72 -5.85
N PRO A 190 -9.55 -9.54 -6.04
CA PRO A 190 -9.38 -10.87 -6.63
C PRO A 190 -8.72 -10.83 -8.02
N ALA A 191 -9.09 -9.86 -8.86
CA ALA A 191 -8.48 -9.68 -10.18
C ALA A 191 -7.02 -9.20 -10.08
N TYR A 192 -6.71 -8.24 -9.21
CA TYR A 192 -5.35 -7.82 -8.94
C TYR A 192 -4.47 -8.95 -8.43
N ARG A 193 -5.01 -9.78 -7.52
CA ARG A 193 -4.32 -10.96 -7.02
C ARG A 193 -3.97 -11.92 -8.15
N GLN A 194 -4.93 -12.23 -9.01
CA GLN A 194 -4.71 -13.11 -10.16
C GLN A 194 -3.65 -12.53 -11.11
N LEU A 195 -3.80 -11.25 -11.50
CA LEU A 195 -2.85 -10.58 -12.39
C LEU A 195 -1.44 -10.48 -11.79
N SER A 196 -1.34 -10.19 -10.49
CA SER A 196 -0.06 -10.19 -9.76
C SER A 196 0.64 -11.55 -9.82
N THR A 197 -0.11 -12.65 -9.65
CA THR A 197 0.41 -14.01 -9.80
C THR A 197 0.83 -14.31 -11.24
N ASP A 198 0.03 -13.89 -12.21
CA ASP A 198 0.32 -14.09 -13.63
C ASP A 198 1.59 -13.33 -14.07
N LEU A 199 1.74 -12.08 -13.62
CA LEU A 199 2.95 -11.27 -13.81
C LEU A 199 4.16 -11.92 -13.14
N GLY A 200 3.98 -12.51 -11.96
CA GLY A 200 5.02 -13.28 -11.27
C GLY A 200 5.49 -14.53 -12.03
N GLY A 201 4.67 -15.04 -12.96
CA GLY A 201 5.00 -16.17 -13.84
C GLY A 201 5.63 -15.78 -15.19
N CYS A 202 5.74 -14.48 -15.50
CA CYS A 202 6.39 -14.00 -16.72
C CYS A 202 7.83 -14.52 -16.83
N ALA A 203 8.24 -14.88 -18.05
CA ALA A 203 9.64 -15.15 -18.36
C ALA A 203 10.47 -13.89 -18.14
N ARG A 204 11.66 -14.05 -17.52
CA ARG A 204 12.61 -12.96 -17.33
C ARG A 204 13.15 -12.50 -18.68
N THR A 205 13.19 -11.19 -18.90
CA THR A 205 13.79 -10.61 -20.11
C THR A 205 15.03 -9.78 -19.81
N VAL A 206 15.25 -9.45 -18.53
CA VAL A 206 16.38 -8.69 -18.03
C VAL A 206 16.93 -9.34 -16.75
N GLN A 207 18.19 -9.07 -16.45
CA GLN A 207 18.88 -9.49 -15.22
C GLN A 207 19.80 -8.37 -14.77
N LEU A 208 20.11 -8.31 -13.48
CA LEU A 208 21.11 -7.37 -12.97
C LEU A 208 22.52 -7.86 -13.32
N THR A 209 23.38 -6.94 -13.74
CA THR A 209 24.80 -7.20 -13.99
C THR A 209 25.70 -6.35 -13.10
N ASP A 210 26.95 -6.73 -12.94
CA ASP A 210 27.97 -5.90 -12.31
C ASP A 210 28.50 -4.82 -13.28
N THR A 211 29.60 -4.15 -12.89
CA THR A 211 30.26 -3.12 -13.71
C THR A 211 30.98 -3.65 -14.95
N GLN A 212 31.28 -4.95 -14.99
CA GLN A 212 31.93 -5.66 -16.08
C GLN A 212 30.91 -6.21 -17.08
N GLY A 213 29.62 -6.21 -16.70
CA GLY A 213 28.52 -6.76 -17.49
C GLY A 213 28.22 -8.21 -17.16
N ASP A 214 28.88 -8.78 -16.15
CA ASP A 214 28.63 -10.15 -15.71
C ASP A 214 27.36 -10.22 -14.87
N PRO A 215 26.52 -11.27 -15.00
CA PRO A 215 25.27 -11.36 -14.26
C PRO A 215 25.52 -11.51 -12.76
N LEU A 216 24.82 -10.72 -11.93
CA LEU A 216 24.87 -10.89 -10.49
C LEU A 216 24.30 -12.25 -10.11
N GLN A 217 25.06 -13.01 -9.31
CA GLN A 217 24.66 -14.34 -8.88
C GLN A 217 23.92 -14.26 -7.55
N SER A 218 22.80 -14.99 -7.46
CA SER A 218 22.09 -15.20 -6.19
C SER A 218 22.78 -16.34 -5.41
N PRO A 219 22.99 -16.21 -4.08
CA PRO A 219 22.60 -15.07 -3.25
C PRO A 219 23.51 -13.85 -3.45
N ILE A 220 22.91 -12.67 -3.55
CA ILE A 220 23.62 -11.40 -3.71
C ILE A 220 24.22 -10.96 -2.37
N ALA A 221 25.49 -10.54 -2.38
CA ALA A 221 26.15 -10.04 -1.18
C ALA A 221 25.58 -8.68 -0.73
N PRO A 222 25.45 -8.41 0.58
CA PRO A 222 25.00 -7.11 1.08
C PRO A 222 25.88 -5.96 0.59
N GLY A 223 25.26 -4.85 0.18
CA GLY A 223 25.93 -3.66 -0.35
C GLY A 223 26.37 -3.79 -1.81
N THR A 224 25.85 -4.79 -2.54
CA THR A 224 26.14 -4.94 -3.97
C THR A 224 25.41 -3.86 -4.78
N SER A 225 26.09 -3.27 -5.75
CA SER A 225 25.48 -2.44 -6.79
C SER A 225 25.27 -3.26 -8.07
N GLY A 226 24.07 -3.20 -8.63
CA GLY A 226 23.73 -3.80 -9.91
C GLY A 226 23.47 -2.77 -11.00
N ARG A 227 23.58 -3.18 -12.26
CA ARG A 227 23.17 -2.43 -13.45
C ARG A 227 22.00 -3.12 -14.12
N LEU A 228 21.05 -2.34 -14.62
CA LEU A 228 19.92 -2.83 -15.41
C LEU A 228 19.93 -2.17 -16.79
N THR A 229 19.98 -2.99 -17.83
CA THR A 229 19.86 -2.57 -19.23
C THR A 229 18.65 -3.27 -19.84
N MET A 230 17.83 -2.51 -20.56
CA MET A 230 16.57 -2.98 -21.13
C MET A 230 16.62 -3.05 -22.66
N THR A 231 15.71 -3.80 -23.25
CA THR A 231 15.52 -3.83 -24.71
C THR A 231 14.37 -2.91 -25.08
N PRO A 232 14.53 -1.93 -26.00
CA PRO A 232 13.46 -1.02 -26.38
C PRO A 232 12.23 -1.74 -26.96
N GLY A 233 11.05 -1.18 -26.72
CA GLY A 233 9.80 -1.59 -27.38
C GLY A 233 9.19 -2.90 -26.86
N GLN A 234 9.60 -3.35 -25.67
CA GLN A 234 9.00 -4.50 -24.99
C GLN A 234 8.92 -4.28 -23.48
N THR A 235 7.98 -4.96 -22.82
CA THR A 235 8.00 -5.07 -21.35
C THR A 235 9.27 -5.77 -20.90
N SER A 236 10.02 -5.11 -20.01
CA SER A 236 11.15 -5.71 -19.32
C SER A 236 10.69 -6.37 -18.04
N VAL A 237 11.06 -7.63 -17.83
CA VAL A 237 10.69 -8.42 -16.64
C VAL A 237 11.96 -8.81 -15.90
N LEU A 238 12.17 -8.17 -14.75
CA LEU A 238 13.16 -8.57 -13.75
C LEU A 238 12.46 -9.46 -12.71
N SER A 239 13.10 -10.55 -12.30
CA SER A 239 12.66 -11.28 -11.11
C SER A 239 13.82 -11.45 -10.14
N ILE A 240 13.60 -11.01 -8.91
CA ILE A 240 14.61 -10.96 -7.85
C ILE A 240 14.01 -11.51 -6.56
N SER A 241 14.79 -12.25 -5.76
CA SER A 241 14.28 -12.71 -4.46
C SER A 241 14.17 -11.53 -3.48
N ALA A 242 13.26 -11.60 -2.52
CA ALA A 242 13.14 -10.58 -1.48
C ALA A 242 14.45 -10.39 -0.69
N ALA A 243 15.20 -11.47 -0.47
CA ALA A 243 16.50 -11.44 0.18
C ALA A 243 17.58 -10.74 -0.67
N ASP A 244 17.62 -11.03 -1.96
CA ASP A 244 18.56 -10.37 -2.88
C ASP A 244 18.25 -8.88 -3.04
N LEU A 245 16.96 -8.50 -3.13
CA LEU A 245 16.56 -7.09 -3.17
C LEU A 245 17.02 -6.33 -1.92
N ALA A 246 16.86 -6.94 -0.73
CA ALA A 246 17.31 -6.34 0.52
C ALA A 246 18.85 -6.27 0.65
N ALA A 247 19.59 -7.07 -0.11
CA ALA A 247 21.05 -7.06 -0.12
C ALA A 247 21.64 -6.02 -1.08
N ILE A 248 20.89 -5.59 -2.10
CA ILE A 248 21.35 -4.59 -3.07
C ILE A 248 21.28 -3.20 -2.45
N SER A 249 22.36 -2.42 -2.60
CA SER A 249 22.38 -1.00 -2.21
C SER A 249 22.02 -0.05 -3.33
N GLU A 250 22.24 -0.44 -4.59
CA GLU A 250 21.98 0.39 -5.76
C GLU A 250 21.62 -0.44 -7.00
N ILE A 251 20.64 0.06 -7.76
CA ILE A 251 20.38 -0.36 -9.14
C ILE A 251 20.63 0.85 -10.04
N THR A 252 21.67 0.77 -10.88
CA THR A 252 21.94 1.75 -11.92
C THR A 252 21.19 1.39 -13.19
N PHE A 253 20.27 2.25 -13.60
CA PHE A 253 19.54 2.12 -14.86
C PHE A 253 20.37 2.71 -16.00
N VAL A 254 20.61 1.91 -17.03
CA VAL A 254 21.37 2.30 -18.21
C VAL A 254 20.41 2.35 -19.39
N ALA A 255 20.52 3.40 -20.21
CA ALA A 255 19.66 3.58 -21.37
C ALA A 255 19.61 2.32 -22.26
N PRO A 256 18.42 1.95 -22.78
CA PRO A 256 17.13 2.66 -22.68
C PRO A 256 16.51 2.60 -21.26
N LEU A 257 15.89 3.71 -20.85
CA LEU A 257 15.20 3.84 -19.56
C LEU A 257 13.72 3.44 -19.70
N PRO A 258 13.01 3.13 -18.59
CA PRO A 258 11.58 2.87 -18.63
C PRO A 258 10.78 4.00 -19.29
N ASP A 259 9.90 3.64 -20.22
CA ASP A 259 9.01 4.54 -20.95
C ASP A 259 7.68 3.82 -21.27
N PRO A 260 6.65 4.48 -21.86
CA PRO A 260 5.37 3.83 -22.14
C PRO A 260 5.45 2.59 -23.05
N THR A 261 6.49 2.48 -23.88
CA THR A 261 6.73 1.37 -24.82
C THR A 261 7.73 0.33 -24.30
N THR A 262 8.49 0.69 -23.26
CA THR A 262 9.50 -0.14 -22.61
C THR A 262 9.27 -0.16 -21.10
N PRO A 263 8.10 -0.62 -20.60
CA PRO A 263 7.83 -0.61 -19.16
C PRO A 263 8.64 -1.69 -18.43
N LEU A 264 8.91 -1.47 -17.14
CA LEU A 264 9.60 -2.42 -16.28
C LEU A 264 8.63 -3.04 -15.26
N VAL A 265 8.61 -4.37 -15.21
CA VAL A 265 8.00 -5.16 -14.13
C VAL A 265 9.13 -5.78 -13.31
N VAL A 266 9.22 -5.42 -12.03
CA VAL A 266 10.09 -6.06 -11.05
C VAL A 266 9.27 -7.00 -10.19
N ASN A 267 9.40 -8.30 -10.43
CA ASN A 267 8.80 -9.34 -9.60
C ASN A 267 9.70 -9.62 -8.38
N VAL A 268 9.24 -9.21 -7.20
CA VAL A 268 9.92 -9.51 -5.93
C VAL A 268 9.40 -10.84 -5.38
N VAL A 269 10.22 -11.88 -5.53
CA VAL A 269 9.86 -13.27 -5.22
C VAL A 269 10.09 -13.55 -3.74
N GLY A 270 9.03 -13.95 -3.04
CA GLY A 270 9.07 -14.28 -1.62
C GLY A 270 7.70 -14.06 -0.96
N THR A 271 7.45 -14.75 0.15
CA THR A 271 6.20 -14.62 0.93
C THR A 271 6.19 -13.37 1.81
N SER A 272 7.33 -12.70 1.96
CA SER A 272 7.50 -11.47 2.72
C SER A 272 8.71 -10.67 2.23
N PHE A 273 8.65 -9.35 2.34
CA PHE A 273 9.81 -8.45 2.22
C PHE A 273 9.96 -7.64 3.50
N SER A 274 11.18 -7.54 4.02
CA SER A 274 11.54 -6.64 5.11
C SER A 274 12.96 -6.14 4.86
N GLY A 275 13.13 -4.86 4.54
CA GLY A 275 14.45 -4.32 4.26
C GLY A 275 14.45 -2.93 3.66
N SER A 276 15.58 -2.58 3.07
CA SER A 276 15.78 -1.29 2.42
C SER A 276 15.46 -1.35 0.93
N ILE A 277 14.91 -0.27 0.37
CA ILE A 277 14.84 -0.07 -1.08
C ILE A 277 16.21 0.43 -1.57
N PRO A 278 16.81 -0.17 -2.61
CA PRO A 278 18.08 0.29 -3.14
C PRO A 278 17.97 1.70 -3.76
N ASN A 279 19.07 2.44 -3.79
CA ASN A 279 19.18 3.65 -4.62
C ASN A 279 18.90 3.30 -6.09
N GLN A 280 18.14 4.14 -6.79
CA GLN A 280 17.74 3.93 -8.19
C GLN A 280 18.44 4.94 -9.10
N ALA A 281 19.74 4.72 -9.32
CA ALA A 281 20.58 5.67 -10.04
C ALA A 281 20.22 5.73 -11.54
N GLY A 282 20.11 6.95 -12.07
CA GLY A 282 19.88 7.20 -13.50
C GLY A 282 18.41 7.33 -13.90
N ILE A 283 17.48 7.20 -12.96
CA ILE A 283 16.04 7.45 -13.14
C ILE A 283 15.51 8.38 -12.04
N GLY A 284 14.26 8.81 -12.21
CA GLY A 284 13.49 9.53 -11.21
C GLY A 284 12.01 9.55 -11.57
N SER A 285 11.28 10.54 -11.06
CA SER A 285 9.82 10.65 -11.25
C SER A 285 9.32 10.65 -12.71
N GLY A 286 10.18 11.01 -13.67
CA GLY A 286 9.86 10.92 -15.10
C GLY A 286 9.72 9.48 -15.63
N GLN A 287 10.29 8.49 -14.92
CA GLN A 287 10.24 7.07 -15.26
C GLN A 287 9.30 6.26 -14.35
N ALA A 288 9.04 6.76 -13.14
CA ALA A 288 8.12 6.15 -12.16
C ALA A 288 6.80 5.61 -12.77
N PRO A 289 6.07 6.36 -13.63
CA PRO A 289 4.83 5.88 -14.25
C PRO A 289 4.98 4.59 -15.07
N PHE A 290 6.19 4.16 -15.42
CA PHE A 290 6.45 3.01 -16.29
C PHE A 290 7.11 1.84 -15.53
N MET A 291 7.14 1.91 -14.20
CA MET A 291 7.75 0.91 -13.33
C MET A 291 6.72 0.31 -12.38
N LEU A 292 6.68 -1.02 -12.33
CA LEU A 292 5.78 -1.81 -11.49
C LEU A 292 6.60 -2.73 -10.57
N TRP A 293 6.51 -2.53 -9.27
CA TRP A 293 7.06 -3.40 -8.24
C TRP A 293 6.01 -4.41 -7.80
N ASN A 294 6.00 -5.57 -8.46
CA ASN A 294 5.03 -6.62 -8.23
C ASN A 294 5.49 -7.57 -7.11
N PHE A 295 4.63 -7.80 -6.13
CA PHE A 295 4.83 -8.75 -5.04
C PHE A 295 3.86 -9.93 -5.17
N PRO A 296 4.16 -10.92 -6.04
CA PRO A 296 3.22 -11.97 -6.44
C PRO A 296 2.76 -12.88 -5.29
N GLN A 297 3.63 -13.14 -4.32
CA GLN A 297 3.34 -14.05 -3.19
C GLN A 297 3.35 -13.36 -1.84
N ALA A 298 3.82 -12.11 -1.73
CA ALA A 298 4.06 -11.50 -0.43
C ALA A 298 2.74 -11.25 0.31
N THR A 299 2.74 -11.58 1.60
CA THR A 299 1.65 -11.24 2.54
C THR A 299 2.04 -10.07 3.44
N THR A 300 3.33 -9.72 3.49
CA THR A 300 3.85 -8.54 4.20
C THR A 300 4.97 -7.91 3.40
N VAL A 301 4.95 -6.58 3.26
CA VAL A 301 6.04 -5.78 2.69
C VAL A 301 6.33 -4.67 3.67
N THR A 302 7.44 -4.78 4.40
CA THR A 302 7.89 -3.75 5.35
C THR A 302 9.14 -3.09 4.80
N VAL A 303 9.07 -1.78 4.53
CA VAL A 303 10.22 -1.00 4.10
C VAL A 303 10.77 -0.26 5.30
N THR A 304 12.01 -0.57 5.68
CA THR A 304 12.66 -0.10 6.92
C THR A 304 13.84 0.84 6.69
N GLY A 305 14.29 0.99 5.44
CA GLY A 305 15.34 1.92 5.07
C GLY A 305 15.41 2.13 3.55
N GLY A 306 16.45 2.82 3.10
CA GLY A 306 16.74 2.98 1.67
C GLY A 306 16.36 4.33 1.09
N ASP A 307 16.20 4.36 -0.23
CA ASP A 307 15.84 5.55 -1.01
C ASP A 307 14.33 5.59 -1.36
N SER A 308 13.89 6.62 -2.07
CA SER A 308 12.56 6.67 -2.69
C SER A 308 12.37 5.49 -3.65
N ILE A 309 11.13 5.01 -3.74
CA ILE A 309 10.78 4.01 -4.75
C ILE A 309 10.21 4.69 -5.98
N GLU A 310 10.95 4.63 -7.08
CA GLU A 310 10.45 4.97 -8.41
C GLU A 310 9.47 3.90 -8.90
N GLY A 311 8.19 4.25 -8.96
CA GLY A 311 7.13 3.43 -9.54
C GLY A 311 6.11 2.86 -8.56
N THR A 312 5.18 2.10 -9.12
CA THR A 312 3.99 1.60 -8.43
C THR A 312 4.30 0.37 -7.59
N ILE A 313 3.88 0.39 -6.31
CA ILE A 313 3.85 -0.79 -5.44
C ILE A 313 2.58 -1.59 -5.75
N TYR A 314 2.75 -2.81 -6.24
CA TYR A 314 1.66 -3.71 -6.60
C TYR A 314 1.72 -4.99 -5.76
N ALA A 315 1.06 -4.95 -4.60
CA ALA A 315 1.10 -5.98 -3.57
C ALA A 315 -0.30 -6.34 -3.05
N PRO A 316 -1.22 -6.83 -3.91
CA PRO A 316 -2.64 -7.01 -3.58
C PRO A 316 -2.95 -8.10 -2.53
N ARG A 317 -1.91 -8.80 -2.04
CA ARG A 317 -2.00 -9.77 -0.94
C ARG A 317 -1.33 -9.27 0.34
N ALA A 318 -0.57 -8.19 0.26
CA ALA A 318 0.29 -7.79 1.33
C ALA A 318 -0.32 -6.69 2.20
N PHE A 319 -0.07 -6.79 3.49
CA PHE A 319 0.06 -5.61 4.33
C PHE A 319 1.36 -4.89 3.96
N VAL A 320 1.25 -3.67 3.43
CA VAL A 320 2.38 -2.82 3.08
C VAL A 320 2.60 -1.81 4.23
N ASN A 321 3.79 -1.82 4.81
CA ASN A 321 4.19 -0.91 5.88
C ASN A 321 5.42 -0.11 5.45
N TRP A 322 5.21 1.15 5.10
CA TRP A 322 6.24 2.06 4.65
C TRP A 322 6.76 2.89 5.82
N GLN A 323 7.84 2.44 6.46
CA GLN A 323 8.32 3.04 7.72
C GLN A 323 9.38 4.14 7.52
N VAL A 324 9.83 4.32 6.29
CA VAL A 324 10.96 5.19 5.95
C VAL A 324 10.51 6.63 5.72
N THR A 325 11.49 7.53 5.61
CA THR A 325 11.23 8.94 5.35
C THR A 325 11.15 9.30 3.86
N GLN A 326 11.47 8.34 3.00
CA GLN A 326 11.57 8.51 1.56
C GLN A 326 10.22 8.33 0.88
N ASN A 327 10.11 8.80 -0.35
CA ASN A 327 8.84 8.91 -1.04
C ASN A 327 8.49 7.64 -1.82
N ILE A 328 7.19 7.45 -2.02
CA ILE A 328 6.66 6.51 -3.02
C ILE A 328 6.28 7.34 -4.25
N GLU A 329 6.96 7.11 -5.36
CA GLU A 329 6.72 7.80 -6.63
C GLU A 329 5.79 6.96 -7.50
N GLY A 330 4.53 6.75 -7.07
CA GLY A 330 3.63 5.85 -7.78
C GLY A 330 2.32 5.51 -7.09
N ASN A 331 1.58 4.57 -7.68
CA ASN A 331 0.41 3.99 -7.03
C ASN A 331 0.81 3.05 -5.89
N VAL A 332 -0.11 2.85 -4.95
CA VAL A 332 -0.07 1.78 -3.96
C VAL A 332 -1.32 0.93 -4.09
N ILE A 333 -1.17 -0.32 -4.53
CA ILE A 333 -2.23 -1.34 -4.58
C ILE A 333 -1.91 -2.42 -3.53
N ALA A 334 -2.63 -2.44 -2.42
CA ALA A 334 -2.27 -3.28 -1.25
C ALA A 334 -3.48 -3.87 -0.53
N ALA A 335 -3.33 -5.04 0.09
CA ALA A 335 -4.38 -5.61 0.92
C ALA A 335 -4.66 -4.73 2.16
N SER A 336 -3.64 -4.11 2.72
CA SER A 336 -3.73 -3.03 3.72
C SER A 336 -2.47 -2.17 3.65
N PHE A 337 -2.54 -0.92 4.12
CA PHE A 337 -1.42 0.01 3.99
C PHE A 337 -1.19 0.83 5.27
N THR A 338 0.06 0.96 5.67
CA THR A 338 0.51 1.93 6.68
C THR A 338 1.57 2.82 6.07
N HIS A 339 1.29 4.12 6.03
CA HIS A 339 2.24 5.13 5.59
C HIS A 339 2.85 5.83 6.80
N GLY A 340 4.13 5.59 7.05
CA GLY A 340 4.87 6.14 8.18
C GLY A 340 4.70 5.35 9.48
N ILE A 341 5.53 5.70 10.47
CA ILE A 341 5.51 5.09 11.80
C ILE A 341 4.66 5.96 12.74
N PRO A 342 3.66 5.38 13.43
CA PRO A 342 2.94 6.04 14.52
C PRO A 342 3.84 6.83 15.47
N GLY A 343 3.48 8.08 15.77
CA GLY A 343 4.16 8.92 16.75
C GLY A 343 5.52 9.50 16.34
N VAL A 344 6.11 9.09 15.22
CA VAL A 344 7.37 9.66 14.71
C VAL A 344 7.10 10.98 13.98
N ARG A 345 7.80 12.05 14.38
CA ARG A 345 7.64 13.41 13.85
C ARG A 345 8.96 14.03 13.41
N GLY A 346 8.87 14.91 12.42
CA GLY A 346 10.00 15.67 11.90
C GLY A 346 10.88 14.86 10.96
N GLY A 347 11.70 15.58 10.18
CA GLY A 347 12.42 15.03 9.04
C GLY A 347 11.94 15.66 7.73
N PRO A 348 12.52 15.27 6.59
CA PRO A 348 11.96 15.57 5.27
C PRO A 348 10.50 15.09 5.19
N PRO A 349 9.65 15.75 4.37
CA PRO A 349 8.32 15.24 4.09
C PRO A 349 8.33 13.79 3.62
N ARG A 350 7.33 13.03 4.06
CA ARG A 350 7.14 11.61 3.74
C ARG A 350 5.88 11.46 2.93
N GLU A 351 6.05 11.19 1.63
CA GLU A 351 5.02 11.49 0.64
C GLU A 351 4.74 10.27 -0.25
N VAL A 352 3.47 10.08 -0.59
CA VAL A 352 3.08 9.32 -1.77
C VAL A 352 2.82 10.32 -2.89
N HIS A 353 3.79 10.46 -3.78
CA HIS A 353 3.68 11.33 -4.95
C HIS A 353 2.76 10.73 -6.01
N ASN A 354 2.13 11.61 -6.79
CA ASN A 354 1.13 11.21 -7.75
C ASN A 354 1.73 10.91 -9.14
N PHE A 355 2.44 9.78 -9.25
CA PHE A 355 2.99 9.27 -10.52
C PHE A 355 2.33 7.92 -10.92
N PRO A 356 1.03 7.89 -11.21
CA PRO A 356 0.30 6.64 -11.41
C PRO A 356 0.87 5.82 -12.59
N PHE A 357 0.77 4.49 -12.48
CA PHE A 357 1.23 3.58 -13.52
C PHE A 357 0.50 3.85 -14.84
N SER A 358 1.28 4.19 -15.87
CA SER A 358 0.82 4.70 -17.15
C SER A 358 1.45 3.94 -18.33
N ALA A 359 1.47 2.62 -18.25
CA ALA A 359 1.85 1.74 -19.35
C ALA A 359 0.92 0.53 -19.45
N GLU A 360 1.00 -0.19 -20.57
CA GLU A 360 0.50 -1.56 -20.68
C GLU A 360 1.68 -2.53 -20.61
N VAL A 361 1.50 -3.62 -19.86
CA VAL A 361 2.50 -4.69 -19.78
C VAL A 361 2.02 -5.90 -20.57
N SER A 362 2.95 -6.55 -21.25
CA SER A 362 2.73 -7.79 -21.98
C SER A 362 3.90 -8.74 -21.73
N CYS A 363 3.65 -10.01 -21.47
CA CYS A 363 4.72 -10.99 -21.29
C CYS A 363 4.27 -12.40 -21.67
N THR A 364 5.24 -13.24 -22.03
CA THR A 364 5.04 -14.68 -22.12
C THR A 364 5.36 -15.31 -20.77
N LYS A 365 4.49 -16.18 -20.26
CA LYS A 365 4.81 -16.94 -19.04
C LYS A 365 5.94 -17.92 -19.31
N GLY A 366 6.86 -18.06 -18.36
CA GLY A 366 7.90 -19.07 -18.43
C GLY A 366 7.29 -20.47 -18.47
N ASN A 367 7.88 -21.39 -19.25
CA ASN A 367 7.50 -22.79 -19.23
C ASN A 367 7.96 -23.44 -17.91
N VAL A 368 7.25 -23.16 -16.82
CA VAL A 368 7.43 -23.90 -15.57
C VAL A 368 6.85 -25.29 -15.78
N THR A 369 7.72 -26.26 -16.01
CA THR A 369 7.33 -27.66 -15.83
C THR A 369 6.83 -27.78 -14.39
N PRO A 370 5.57 -28.19 -14.14
CA PRO A 370 5.07 -28.27 -12.78
C PRO A 370 6.02 -29.16 -11.97
N THR A 371 6.58 -28.61 -10.89
CA THR A 371 7.31 -29.42 -9.93
C THR A 371 6.32 -30.44 -9.39
N PRO A 372 6.59 -31.76 -9.48
CA PRO A 372 5.63 -32.77 -9.05
C PRO A 372 5.27 -32.51 -7.59
N THR A 373 3.97 -32.41 -7.32
CA THR A 373 3.44 -32.33 -5.96
C THR A 373 4.06 -33.47 -5.14
N PRO A 374 4.69 -33.20 -3.97
CA PRO A 374 5.24 -34.26 -3.15
C PRO A 374 4.11 -35.24 -2.84
N THR A 375 4.30 -36.51 -3.22
CA THR A 375 3.37 -37.58 -2.86
C THR A 375 3.30 -37.60 -1.33
N PRO A 376 2.11 -37.50 -0.70
CA PRO A 376 2.01 -37.53 0.75
C PRO A 376 2.70 -38.80 1.25
N THR A 377 3.70 -38.61 2.11
CA THR A 377 4.35 -39.72 2.79
C THR A 377 3.27 -40.39 3.65
N PRO A 378 3.04 -41.71 3.55
CA PRO A 378 2.00 -42.37 4.31
C PRO A 378 2.24 -42.12 5.80
N THR A 379 1.25 -41.51 6.46
CA THR A 379 1.25 -41.28 7.90
C THR A 379 1.35 -42.64 8.60
N VAL A 380 2.47 -42.88 9.28
CA VAL A 380 2.64 -44.07 10.11
C VAL A 380 1.62 -43.99 11.24
N THR A 381 0.65 -44.92 11.25
CA THR A 381 -0.32 -45.01 12.35
C THR A 381 0.43 -45.40 13.63
N PRO A 382 0.33 -44.63 14.73
CA PRO A 382 1.01 -44.99 15.96
C PRO A 382 0.48 -46.34 16.48
N THR A 383 1.40 -47.27 16.71
CA THR A 383 1.08 -48.56 17.33
C THR A 383 0.76 -48.31 18.80
N ILE A 384 -0.49 -48.57 19.20
CA ILE A 384 -0.93 -48.41 20.58
C ILE A 384 -0.26 -49.50 21.42
N THR A 385 0.59 -49.11 22.37
CA THR A 385 1.17 -50.04 23.36
C THR A 385 0.05 -50.51 24.31
N PRO A 386 -0.14 -51.82 24.52
CA PRO A 386 -1.17 -52.32 25.43
C PRO A 386 -0.87 -51.91 26.87
N VAL A 387 -1.89 -51.34 27.53
CA VAL A 387 -1.88 -51.01 28.95
C VAL A 387 -1.86 -52.31 29.77
N PRO A 388 -0.97 -52.48 30.76
CA PRO A 388 -0.93 -53.68 31.58
C PRO A 388 -2.16 -53.79 32.50
N THR A 389 -2.71 -55.00 32.55
CA THR A 389 -3.82 -55.40 33.43
C THR A 389 -3.39 -55.36 34.90
N PRO A 390 -4.16 -54.76 35.83
CA PRO A 390 -3.83 -54.78 37.25
C PRO A 390 -3.96 -56.20 37.82
N SER A 391 -2.92 -56.65 38.52
CA SER A 391 -2.90 -57.89 39.30
C SER A 391 -3.45 -57.60 40.70
N PHE A 392 -4.48 -58.35 41.12
CA PHE A 392 -5.00 -58.33 42.48
C PHE A 392 -4.21 -59.32 43.34
N ASP A 393 -3.63 -58.82 44.44
CA ASP A 393 -3.02 -59.61 45.51
C ASP A 393 -4.09 -59.92 46.57
N PRO A 394 -4.40 -61.20 46.86
CA PRO A 394 -5.35 -61.58 47.88
C PRO A 394 -4.60 -61.96 49.16
N ASN A 395 -4.29 -60.98 50.02
CA ASN A 395 -4.06 -61.26 51.43
C ASN A 395 -4.41 -60.03 52.28
N GLY A 396 -5.47 -60.20 53.06
CA GLY A 396 -6.04 -59.19 53.93
C GLY A 396 -5.38 -59.08 55.30
N GLY A 397 -5.82 -58.08 56.05
CA GLY A 397 -5.57 -57.97 57.48
C GLY A 397 -5.93 -56.60 58.09
N THR A 398 -7.19 -56.47 58.54
CA THR A 398 -7.70 -55.71 59.73
C THR A 398 -7.28 -54.22 59.92
N SER A 399 -8.15 -53.20 59.74
CA SER A 399 -9.27 -52.67 60.60
C SER A 399 -8.82 -52.04 61.95
N PRO A 400 -9.43 -50.98 62.56
CA PRO A 400 -10.70 -50.26 62.24
C PRO A 400 -10.75 -48.69 62.36
N ALA A 401 -11.83 -48.11 61.78
CA ALA A 401 -12.73 -46.98 62.17
C ALA A 401 -12.17 -45.56 62.47
N ALA A 402 -12.45 -44.48 61.70
CA ALA A 402 -13.71 -43.69 61.46
C ALA A 402 -14.06 -42.66 62.57
N PRO A 403 -14.86 -41.58 62.36
CA PRO A 403 -15.38 -40.95 61.12
C PRO A 403 -15.21 -39.40 61.08
N GLY A 404 -15.48 -38.75 59.94
CA GLY A 404 -15.58 -37.29 59.87
C GLY A 404 -16.33 -36.80 58.63
N ALA A 405 -17.56 -36.36 58.85
CA ALA A 405 -18.51 -35.91 57.83
C ALA A 405 -18.32 -34.43 57.44
N ALA A 406 -18.75 -34.13 56.21
CA ALA A 406 -19.49 -32.96 55.75
C ALA A 406 -19.04 -31.53 56.14
N GLY A 407 -19.01 -30.66 55.13
CA GLY A 407 -19.66 -29.36 55.25
C GLY A 407 -18.84 -28.12 54.92
N THR A 408 -19.25 -27.47 53.82
CA THR A 408 -19.53 -26.02 53.69
C THR A 408 -18.42 -24.97 53.83
N LEU A 409 -18.25 -24.25 52.72
CA LEU A 409 -18.16 -22.80 52.49
C LEU A 409 -17.80 -21.79 53.61
N ALA A 410 -17.05 -20.79 53.13
CA ALA A 410 -16.85 -19.40 53.57
C ALA A 410 -16.04 -19.18 54.86
N ASP A 411 -14.96 -18.39 54.79
CA ASP A 411 -15.02 -16.99 55.20
C ASP A 411 -13.74 -16.22 54.80
N SER A 412 -13.96 -14.93 54.68
CA SER A 412 -13.11 -13.75 54.54
C SER A 412 -12.14 -13.48 55.70
N GLY A 413 -11.27 -12.48 55.51
CA GLY A 413 -10.39 -11.89 56.54
C GLY A 413 -8.92 -11.97 56.11
N SER A 414 -8.37 -10.94 55.47
CA SER A 414 -7.87 -9.66 56.04
C SER A 414 -6.50 -9.78 56.70
N ASP A 415 -5.73 -8.71 56.48
CA ASP A 415 -4.60 -8.23 57.28
C ASP A 415 -3.24 -8.90 57.04
N THR A 416 -2.10 -8.21 57.00
CA THR A 416 -1.65 -6.85 56.66
C THR A 416 -0.14 -6.89 56.90
N ALA A 417 0.60 -6.00 56.22
CA ALA A 417 1.87 -5.41 56.62
C ALA A 417 3.10 -6.34 56.66
N THR A 418 4.18 -6.08 55.93
CA THR A 418 5.22 -5.06 56.18
C THR A 418 6.41 -5.47 55.26
N ALA A 419 7.38 -4.67 54.81
CA ALA A 419 7.69 -3.26 54.92
C ALA A 419 8.91 -2.94 54.01
N LEU A 420 8.97 -1.69 53.55
CA LEU A 420 10.13 -0.78 53.44
C LEU A 420 11.33 -1.09 52.54
N GLY A 421 11.66 -0.08 51.71
CA GLY A 421 13.05 0.29 51.43
C GLY A 421 13.32 1.04 50.13
N VAL A 422 12.94 2.32 50.01
CA VAL A 422 13.58 3.24 49.05
C VAL A 422 13.76 4.61 49.68
N ALA A 423 15.01 5.07 49.72
CA ALA A 423 15.43 6.39 50.15
C ALA A 423 16.05 7.17 48.98
N ALA A 424 15.65 8.46 48.90
CA ALA A 424 16.44 9.66 48.56
C ALA A 424 17.12 9.75 47.17
N ALA A 425 17.25 10.89 46.47
CA ALA A 425 16.94 12.32 46.64
C ALA A 425 17.13 12.97 45.24
N ALA A 426 16.30 13.94 44.79
CA ALA A 426 16.47 15.41 44.89
C ALA A 426 17.81 15.94 44.31
N ALA A 427 17.96 17.03 43.55
CA ALA A 427 17.11 18.19 43.20
C ALA A 427 17.83 19.04 42.11
N GLY A 428 17.13 20.05 41.54
CA GLY A 428 17.73 21.30 41.01
C GLY A 428 17.45 21.59 39.53
N ALA A 429 16.39 22.31 39.15
CA ALA A 429 16.23 23.78 39.11
C ALA A 429 16.88 24.43 37.86
N MET A 430 16.10 24.87 36.86
CA MET A 430 15.59 26.26 36.63
C MET A 430 16.70 27.26 36.22
N VAL A 431 16.58 28.23 35.29
CA VAL A 431 15.59 28.75 34.31
C VAL A 431 16.29 29.98 33.65
N LEU A 432 15.75 30.50 32.52
CA LEU A 432 15.90 31.84 31.88
C LEU A 432 16.90 32.05 30.73
N GLY A 433 16.36 32.62 29.64
CA GLY A 433 17.10 33.35 28.61
C GLY A 433 16.32 33.58 27.32
N GLY A 434 15.30 34.44 27.35
CA GLY A 434 14.52 34.85 26.18
C GLY A 434 14.97 36.17 25.55
N ALA A 435 14.54 36.33 24.29
CA ALA A 435 14.33 37.55 23.48
C ALA A 435 15.54 38.32 22.91
N LEU A 436 15.55 38.49 21.57
CA LEU A 436 15.31 39.81 20.96
C LEU A 436 15.00 39.75 19.45
N VAL A 437 13.89 40.37 19.07
CA VAL A 437 13.53 40.85 17.72
C VAL A 437 13.64 42.38 17.76
N LEU A 438 14.24 43.01 16.75
CA LEU A 438 13.73 44.19 16.00
C LEU A 438 14.84 44.95 15.21
N LEU A 439 14.64 44.95 13.88
CA LEU A 439 14.67 46.07 12.92
C LEU A 439 15.76 47.17 13.00
N ARG A 440 16.37 47.45 11.83
CA ARG A 440 16.54 48.84 11.35
C ARG A 440 16.55 48.97 9.83
N ARG A 441 16.02 50.11 9.38
CA ARG A 441 15.51 50.49 8.06
C ARG A 441 16.13 51.84 7.68
N THR A 442 16.67 52.01 6.47
CA THR A 442 16.92 53.32 5.81
C THR A 442 17.05 53.07 4.29
N ARG A 443 16.12 53.47 3.38
CA ARG A 443 15.65 54.78 2.82
C ARG A 443 16.49 55.36 1.66
N ARG A 444 15.83 55.45 0.47
CA ARG A 444 15.88 56.44 -0.68
C ARG A 444 17.23 56.59 -1.45
N THR A 445 17.31 56.73 -2.78
CA THR A 445 16.66 57.66 -3.75
C THR A 445 16.84 57.28 -5.25
N ARG A 446 15.87 57.68 -6.11
CA ARG A 446 15.91 58.16 -7.53
C ARG A 446 16.73 57.44 -8.63
N HIS A 447 16.10 57.09 -9.77
CA HIS A 447 16.09 57.87 -11.03
C HIS A 447 15.17 57.27 -12.14
N GLN A 448 14.72 58.17 -13.04
CA GLN A 448 14.11 58.07 -14.39
C GLN A 448 14.28 56.73 -15.14
N ARG A 449 13.37 56.25 -15.99
CA ARG A 449 12.58 56.85 -17.08
C ARG A 449 11.27 56.11 -17.28
#